data_AF-A0AAV2KA77-F1
#
_entry.id   AF-A0AAV2KA77-F1
#
_cell.length_a   1.000
_cell.length_b   1.000
_cell.length_c   1.000
_cell.angle_alpha   90.00
_cell.angle_beta   90.00
_cell.angle_gamma   90.00
#
_symmetry.space_group_name_H-M   'P 1'
#
loop_
_entity.id
_entity.type
_entity.pdbx_description
1 polymer ?
#
loop_
_entity_poly.entity_id
_entity_poly.type
_entity_poly.pdbx_seq_one_letter_code
_entity_poly.pdbx_strand_id
1 'polypeptide(L)'
;MALPDFSSEMSEMTTQLTENDMPEGITLWDLEELHNDMREMAQPNSTFEIISSESISEKSSSLGVEASLKASFLFGLVQVEGSAKYLNDTKTSKQQARVTLQYKTTTHFKELTMNHLGQGNMKHQYVFDKGLATW
;
A
#
# COMPACT_ATOMS: atom_id res chain seq x y z
N MET A 1 -17.87 -31.75 -34.04
CA MET A 1 -17.54 -31.27 -32.68
C MET A 1 -16.60 -30.09 -32.90
N ALA A 2 -17.11 -28.87 -32.75
CA ALA A 2 -16.33 -27.65 -32.96
C ALA A 2 -15.60 -27.28 -31.67
N LEU A 3 -14.34 -26.86 -31.78
CA LEU A 3 -13.55 -26.35 -30.65
C LEU A 3 -14.10 -24.97 -30.25
N PRO A 4 -14.23 -24.66 -28.95
CA PRO A 4 -14.65 -23.33 -28.51
C PRO A 4 -13.60 -22.27 -28.87
N ASP A 5 -14.07 -21.10 -29.31
CA ASP A 5 -13.24 -19.97 -29.71
C ASP A 5 -12.85 -19.13 -28.49
N PHE A 6 -11.73 -19.52 -27.88
CA PHE A 6 -11.12 -18.81 -26.75
C PHE A 6 -10.67 -17.37 -27.09
N SER A 7 -10.60 -16.99 -28.37
CA SER A 7 -10.22 -15.63 -28.77
C SER A 7 -11.30 -14.61 -28.44
N SER A 8 -12.57 -15.01 -28.49
CA SER A 8 -13.70 -14.14 -28.16
C SER A 8 -13.78 -13.86 -26.66
N GLU A 9 -13.58 -14.89 -25.82
CA GLU A 9 -13.62 -14.78 -24.35
C GLU A 9 -12.47 -13.89 -23.82
N MET A 10 -11.27 -13.99 -24.40
CA MET A 10 -10.13 -13.13 -24.01
C MET A 10 -10.32 -11.67 -24.45
N SER A 11 -11.08 -11.43 -25.53
CA SER A 11 -11.42 -10.08 -25.98
C SER A 11 -12.49 -9.43 -25.11
N GLU A 12 -13.47 -10.20 -24.62
CA GLU A 12 -14.46 -9.71 -23.64
C GLU A 12 -13.81 -9.41 -22.29
N MET A 13 -12.87 -10.26 -21.85
CA MET A 13 -12.12 -10.07 -20.60
C MET A 13 -11.22 -8.82 -20.62
N THR A 14 -10.70 -8.45 -21.79
CA THR A 14 -9.89 -7.23 -21.96
C THR A 14 -10.73 -5.97 -22.11
N THR A 15 -11.98 -6.08 -22.58
CA THR A 15 -12.89 -4.94 -22.75
C THR A 15 -13.54 -4.50 -21.44
N GLN A 16 -13.67 -5.39 -20.45
CA GLN A 16 -14.19 -5.04 -19.12
C GLN A 16 -13.17 -4.36 -18.19
N LEU A 17 -11.91 -4.22 -18.62
CA LEU A 17 -10.82 -3.65 -17.80
C LEU A 17 -10.61 -2.14 -18.00
N THR A 18 -11.53 -1.43 -18.66
CA THR A 18 -11.39 0.02 -18.86
C THR A 18 -12.61 0.81 -18.41
N GLU A 19 -12.82 0.91 -17.10
CA GLU A 19 -13.33 2.15 -16.49
C GLU A 19 -12.97 2.19 -14.98
N ASN A 20 -12.20 3.22 -14.59
CA ASN A 20 -11.79 3.64 -13.23
C ASN A 20 -10.45 3.12 -12.65
N ASP A 21 -9.35 3.69 -13.17
CA ASP A 21 -8.24 4.36 -12.45
C ASP A 21 -7.60 3.75 -11.17
N MET A 22 -7.21 2.48 -11.22
CA MET A 22 -5.99 1.92 -10.63
C MET A 22 -5.74 0.59 -11.35
N PRO A 23 -4.50 0.13 -11.64
CA PRO A 23 -4.32 -1.28 -11.97
C PRO A 23 -4.63 -2.06 -10.70
N GLU A 24 -5.91 -2.36 -10.45
CA GLU A 24 -6.34 -3.18 -9.33
C GLU A 24 -5.59 -4.50 -9.46
N GLY A 25 -4.60 -4.69 -8.58
CA GLY A 25 -3.96 -5.98 -8.42
C GLY A 25 -5.04 -7.01 -8.19
N ILE A 26 -4.93 -8.17 -8.84
CA ILE A 26 -5.96 -9.21 -8.77
C ILE A 26 -6.14 -9.61 -7.29
N THR A 27 -7.30 -9.29 -6.71
CA THR A 27 -7.59 -9.52 -5.29
C THR A 27 -8.24 -10.89 -5.08
N LEU A 28 -8.07 -11.44 -3.88
CA LEU A 28 -8.68 -12.72 -3.47
C LEU A 28 -10.17 -12.60 -3.12
N TRP A 29 -10.60 -11.39 -2.73
CA TRP A 29 -11.97 -11.06 -2.30
C TRP A 29 -12.47 -9.78 -2.96
N ASP A 30 -13.80 -9.63 -3.01
CA ASP A 30 -14.46 -8.40 -3.44
C ASP A 30 -14.35 -7.34 -2.32
N LEU A 31 -14.19 -6.07 -2.69
CA LEU A 31 -13.98 -4.98 -1.74
C LEU A 31 -15.14 -4.77 -0.75
N GLU A 32 -16.37 -5.04 -1.20
CA GLU A 32 -17.57 -4.92 -0.35
C GLU A 32 -17.61 -5.97 0.76
N GLU A 33 -17.17 -7.20 0.48
CA GLU A 33 -17.09 -8.28 1.46
C GLU A 33 -15.98 -8.00 2.46
N LEU A 34 -14.83 -7.52 1.97
CA LEU A 34 -13.71 -7.11 2.81
C LEU A 34 -14.09 -6.05 3.85
N HIS A 35 -14.97 -5.11 3.48
CA HIS A 35 -15.42 -4.05 4.35
C HIS A 35 -16.29 -4.55 5.51
N ASN A 36 -17.18 -5.51 5.26
CA ASN A 36 -18.09 -6.06 6.28
C ASN A 36 -17.36 -6.89 7.34
N ASP A 37 -16.22 -7.47 6.98
CA ASP A 37 -15.45 -8.37 7.84
C ASP A 37 -14.23 -7.74 8.48
N MET A 38 -14.12 -6.42 8.34
CA MET A 38 -13.08 -5.62 8.95
C MET A 38 -13.43 -5.32 10.41
N ARG A 39 -12.61 -5.81 11.32
CA ARG A 39 -12.69 -5.42 12.73
C ARG A 39 -11.80 -4.20 12.95
N GLU A 40 -12.40 -3.15 13.50
CA GLU A 40 -11.70 -1.93 13.89
C GLU A 40 -11.57 -1.85 15.41
N MET A 41 -10.35 -1.57 15.88
CA MET A 41 -10.03 -1.40 17.30
C MET A 41 -9.38 -0.04 17.50
N ALA A 42 -9.94 0.77 18.41
CA ALA A 42 -9.30 2.03 18.81
C ALA A 42 -7.96 1.73 19.48
N GLN A 43 -6.89 2.34 18.95
CA GLN A 43 -5.53 2.25 19.45
C GLN A 43 -4.89 3.64 19.50
N PRO A 44 -5.41 4.57 20.33
CA PRO A 44 -4.88 5.91 20.44
C PRO A 44 -3.47 5.87 21.02
N ASN A 45 -2.49 6.32 20.24
CA ASN A 45 -1.11 6.48 20.66
C ASN A 45 -0.50 7.69 19.98
N SER A 46 0.08 8.60 20.74
CA SER A 46 0.75 9.78 20.22
C SER A 46 2.16 9.90 20.77
N THR A 47 3.12 10.15 19.88
CA THR A 47 4.53 10.36 20.22
C THR A 47 5.08 11.54 19.44
N PHE A 48 6.16 12.14 19.94
CA PHE A 48 6.88 13.19 19.23
C PHE A 48 8.39 12.99 19.29
N GLU A 49 9.09 13.51 18.29
CA GLU A 49 10.54 13.47 18.20
C GLU A 49 11.07 14.81 17.65
N ILE A 50 12.23 15.24 18.14
CA ILE A 50 12.95 16.40 17.62
C ILE A 50 14.15 15.90 16.82
N ILE A 51 14.15 16.20 15.52
CA ILE A 51 15.17 15.73 14.58
C ILE A 51 15.99 16.94 14.14
N SER A 52 17.29 16.91 14.39
CA SER A 52 18.23 17.96 13.96
C SER A 52 19.00 17.60 12.69
N SER A 53 18.88 16.36 12.23
CA SER A 53 19.54 15.86 11.03
C SER A 53 18.66 15.97 9.79
N GLU A 54 19.32 16.15 8.65
CA GLU A 54 18.69 16.22 7.33
C GLU A 54 19.08 15.04 6.43
N SER A 55 19.78 14.03 6.95
CA SER A 55 20.19 12.89 6.14
C SER A 55 18.95 12.09 5.69
N ILE A 56 18.93 11.64 4.43
CA ILE A 56 17.80 10.80 3.95
C ILE A 56 17.66 9.53 4.78
N SER A 57 18.76 9.01 5.34
CA SER A 57 18.74 7.84 6.22
C SER A 57 17.96 8.13 7.50
N GLU A 58 18.24 9.23 8.20
CA GLU A 58 17.50 9.57 9.43
C GLU A 58 16.06 9.99 9.15
N LYS A 59 15.80 10.70 8.05
CA LYS A 59 14.41 10.99 7.63
C LYS A 59 13.63 9.71 7.41
N SER A 60 14.21 8.76 6.68
CA SER A 60 13.58 7.45 6.43
C SER A 60 13.34 6.69 7.73
N SER A 61 14.34 6.62 8.61
CA SER A 61 14.20 5.95 9.92
C SER A 61 13.12 6.57 10.79
N SER A 62 13.03 7.91 10.85
CA SER A 62 11.99 8.60 11.63
C SER A 62 10.57 8.29 11.14
N LEU A 63 10.40 8.02 9.85
CA LEU A 63 9.11 7.66 9.25
C LEU A 63 8.84 6.15 9.25
N GLY A 64 9.76 5.33 9.79
CA GLY A 64 9.65 3.87 9.76
C GLY A 64 9.78 3.27 8.36
N VAL A 65 10.55 3.93 7.48
CA VAL A 65 10.77 3.46 6.10
C VAL A 65 11.94 2.47 6.07
N GLU A 66 11.62 1.22 5.77
CA GLU A 66 12.58 0.12 5.64
C GLU A 66 13.56 0.31 4.48
N ALA A 67 14.69 -0.40 4.53
CA ALA A 67 15.78 -0.25 3.56
C ALA A 67 15.35 -0.51 2.10
N SER A 68 14.51 -1.52 1.87
CA SER A 68 13.97 -1.83 0.53
C SER A 68 13.09 -0.70 0.01
N LEU A 69 12.16 -0.21 0.83
CA LEU A 69 11.27 0.89 0.47
C LEU A 69 12.04 2.20 0.26
N LYS A 70 13.07 2.46 1.07
CA LYS A 70 13.98 3.59 0.88
C LYS A 70 14.72 3.50 -0.45
N ALA A 71 15.20 2.32 -0.84
CA ALA A 71 15.84 2.12 -2.14
C ALA A 71 14.85 2.42 -3.28
N SER A 72 13.64 1.87 -3.22
CA SER A 72 12.58 2.15 -4.20
C SER A 72 12.28 3.64 -4.32
N PHE A 73 12.22 4.36 -3.19
CA PHE A 73 12.05 5.81 -3.18
C PHE A 73 13.24 6.54 -3.86
N LEU A 74 14.48 6.17 -3.56
CA LEU A 74 15.68 6.77 -4.18
C LEU A 74 15.75 6.54 -5.70
N PHE A 75 15.21 5.42 -6.18
CA PHE A 75 15.10 5.12 -7.62
C PHE A 75 13.84 5.72 -8.27
N GLY A 76 13.01 6.45 -7.52
CA GLY A 76 11.78 7.06 -8.04
C GLY A 76 10.68 6.05 -8.38
N LEU A 77 10.76 4.83 -7.86
CA LEU A 77 9.76 3.78 -8.08
C LEU A 77 8.50 3.96 -7.23
N VAL A 78 8.57 4.82 -6.20
CA VAL A 78 7.47 5.10 -5.28
C VAL A 78 7.26 6.59 -5.20
N GLN A 79 6.01 7.02 -5.38
CA GLN A 79 5.57 8.39 -5.15
C GLN A 79 5.18 8.58 -3.67
N VAL A 80 5.56 9.72 -3.10
CA VAL A 80 5.26 10.05 -1.71
C VAL A 80 4.25 11.19 -1.62
N GLU A 81 3.33 11.08 -0.67
CA GLU A 81 2.26 12.05 -0.41
C GLU A 81 2.15 12.42 1.07
N GLY A 82 1.28 13.38 1.38
CA GLY A 82 1.03 13.82 2.76
C GLY A 82 2.31 14.19 3.51
N SER A 83 2.44 13.67 4.74
CA SER A 83 3.61 13.87 5.60
C SER A 83 4.89 13.21 5.05
N ALA A 84 4.78 12.17 4.22
CA ALA A 84 5.94 11.49 3.63
C ALA A 84 6.68 12.38 2.61
N LYS A 85 6.07 13.47 2.13
CA LYS A 85 6.77 14.51 1.34
C LYS A 85 7.98 15.10 2.06
N TYR A 86 8.06 14.97 3.39
CA TYR A 86 9.25 15.31 4.16
C TYR A 86 10.54 14.62 3.64
N LEU A 87 10.44 13.43 3.04
CA LEU A 87 11.58 12.73 2.43
C LEU A 87 12.17 13.49 1.23
N ASN A 88 11.35 14.26 0.52
CA ASN A 88 11.79 15.13 -0.57
C ASN A 88 12.27 16.50 -0.09
N ASP A 89 12.02 16.86 1.17
CA ASP A 89 12.50 18.13 1.71
C ASP A 89 14.02 18.06 1.87
N THR A 90 14.72 19.02 1.28
CA THR A 90 16.16 19.18 1.42
C THR A 90 16.50 20.63 1.71
N LYS A 91 17.57 20.87 2.48
CA LYS A 91 18.09 22.21 2.65
C LYS A 91 18.66 22.71 1.31
N THR A 92 18.37 23.95 0.97
CA THR A 92 18.93 24.61 -0.21
C THR A 92 20.35 25.12 0.02
N SER A 93 20.76 25.26 1.28
CA SER A 93 22.08 25.76 1.67
C SER A 93 22.64 25.06 2.90
N LYS A 94 23.97 24.90 2.93
CA LYS A 94 24.70 24.40 4.11
C LYS A 94 24.75 25.40 5.27
N GLN A 95 24.47 26.68 5.00
CA GLN A 95 24.44 27.75 6.01
C GLN A 95 23.09 27.87 6.72
N GLN A 96 22.21 26.88 6.53
CA GLN A 96 20.89 26.84 7.14
C GLN A 96 20.87 25.87 8.32
N ALA A 97 20.58 26.40 9.51
CA ALA A 97 20.15 25.59 10.64
C ALA A 97 18.67 25.20 10.46
N ARG A 98 18.33 23.95 10.76
CA ARG A 98 16.95 23.44 10.74
C ARG A 98 16.80 22.42 11.83
N VAL A 99 15.63 22.42 12.44
CA VAL A 99 15.16 21.40 13.38
C VAL A 99 13.75 21.03 12.94
N THR A 100 13.45 19.75 12.93
CA THR A 100 12.15 19.19 12.55
C THR A 100 11.47 18.62 13.78
N LEU A 101 10.23 19.00 14.03
CA LEU A 101 9.36 18.35 15.00
C LEU A 101 8.50 17.32 14.28
N GLN A 102 8.70 16.04 14.57
CA GLN A 102 7.82 14.99 14.11
C GLN A 102 6.76 14.74 15.19
N TYR A 103 5.49 14.73 14.79
CA TYR A 103 4.37 14.28 15.61
C TYR A 103 3.72 13.07 14.94
N LYS A 104 3.63 11.96 15.66
CA LYS A 104 3.07 10.70 15.17
C LYS A 104 1.86 10.33 16.01
N THR A 105 0.74 10.06 15.36
CA THR A 105 -0.48 9.58 16.00
C THR A 105 -1.01 8.35 15.28
N THR A 106 -1.23 7.29 16.05
CA THR A 106 -2.04 6.13 15.67
C THR A 106 -3.38 6.25 16.38
N THR A 107 -4.48 6.05 15.67
CA THR A 107 -5.84 6.20 16.22
C THR A 107 -6.58 4.86 16.28
N HIS A 108 -6.48 4.08 15.20
CA HIS A 108 -7.19 2.81 15.04
C HIS A 108 -6.26 1.77 14.42
N PHE A 109 -6.54 0.51 14.74
CA PHE A 109 -6.00 -0.67 14.08
C PHE A 109 -7.16 -1.42 13.43
N LYS A 110 -6.98 -1.81 12.16
CA LYS A 110 -7.99 -2.51 11.37
C LYS A 110 -7.43 -3.86 10.96
N GLU A 111 -8.19 -4.92 11.19
CA GLU A 111 -7.83 -6.29 10.82
C GLU A 111 -8.98 -6.96 10.08
N LEU A 112 -8.65 -7.89 9.18
CA LEU A 112 -9.64 -8.75 8.53
C LEU A 112 -9.85 -9.98 9.41
N THR A 113 -11.11 -10.31 9.67
CA THR A 113 -11.41 -11.53 10.42
C THR A 113 -11.12 -12.77 9.58
N MET A 114 -10.59 -13.83 10.21
CA MET A 114 -10.22 -15.09 9.55
C MET A 114 -11.41 -15.85 8.93
N ASN A 115 -12.65 -15.39 9.15
CA ASN A 115 -13.86 -16.06 8.71
C ASN A 115 -13.90 -16.25 7.18
N HIS A 116 -13.18 -15.41 6.41
CA HIS A 116 -13.10 -15.50 4.94
C HIS A 116 -11.78 -16.06 4.39
N LEU A 117 -10.84 -16.39 5.28
CA LEU A 117 -9.54 -16.96 4.92
C LEU A 117 -9.59 -18.50 4.84
N GLY A 118 -10.75 -19.11 5.09
CA GLY A 118 -10.99 -20.55 4.98
C GLY A 118 -11.17 -21.03 3.53
N GLN A 119 -10.79 -22.29 3.28
CA GLN A 119 -11.01 -22.95 1.99
C GLN A 119 -12.52 -22.93 1.65
N GLY A 120 -12.88 -22.27 0.53
CA GLY A 120 -14.26 -22.09 0.08
C GLY A 120 -14.84 -20.69 0.29
N ASN A 121 -14.16 -19.80 1.03
CA ASN A 121 -14.64 -18.42 1.29
C ASN A 121 -13.90 -17.35 0.46
N MET A 122 -12.97 -17.76 -0.40
CA MET A 122 -12.33 -16.87 -1.39
C MET A 122 -13.16 -16.85 -2.67
N LYS A 123 -13.56 -15.65 -3.13
CA LYS A 123 -14.30 -15.49 -4.39
C LYS A 123 -13.46 -15.85 -5.60
N HIS A 124 -12.18 -15.45 -5.55
CA HIS A 124 -11.25 -15.61 -6.65
C HIS A 124 -10.18 -16.65 -6.32
N GLN A 125 -10.59 -17.89 -5.98
CA GLN A 125 -9.66 -18.95 -5.58
C GLN A 125 -8.57 -19.24 -6.63
N TYR A 126 -8.88 -19.07 -7.92
CA TYR A 126 -7.91 -19.26 -9.00
C TYR A 126 -6.69 -18.32 -8.91
N VAL A 127 -6.84 -17.17 -8.24
CA VAL A 127 -5.78 -16.17 -8.02
C VAL A 127 -4.79 -16.70 -7.00
N PHE A 128 -5.29 -17.37 -5.96
CA PHE A 128 -4.47 -18.09 -4.98
C PHE A 128 -3.76 -19.28 -5.63
N ASP A 129 -4.51 -20.13 -6.34
CA ASP A 129 -3.99 -21.37 -6.94
C ASP A 129 -2.88 -21.11 -7.97
N LYS A 130 -2.94 -19.97 -8.67
CA LYS A 130 -1.96 -19.57 -9.68
C LYS A 130 -0.87 -18.63 -9.14
N GLY A 131 -0.90 -18.26 -7.86
CA GLY A 131 0.05 -17.32 -7.27
C GLY A 131 0.03 -15.94 -7.92
N LEU A 132 -1.14 -15.50 -8.37
CA LEU A 132 -1.32 -14.23 -9.08
C LEU A 132 -1.55 -13.05 -8.14
N ALA A 133 -1.90 -13.32 -6.88
CA ALA A 133 -2.05 -12.31 -5.85
C ALA A 133 -0.69 -11.66 -5.54
N THR A 134 -0.63 -10.35 -5.63
CA THR A 134 0.48 -9.54 -5.10
C THR A 134 0.15 -9.10 -3.68
N TRP A 135 1.15 -9.15 -2.80
CA TRP A 135 1.07 -8.72 -1.40
C TRP A 135 1.14 -7.20 -1.25
#